data_AF-A0A834SY57-F1
#
_entry.id   AF-A0A834SY57-F1
#
_cell.length_a   1.000
_cell.length_b   1.000
_cell.length_c   1.000
_cell.angle_alpha   90.00
_cell.angle_beta   90.00
_cell.angle_gamma   90.00
#
_symmetry.space_group_name_H-M   'P 1'
#
loop_
_entity.id
_entity.type
_entity.pdbx_description
1 polymer ?
#
loop_
_entity_poly.entity_id
_entity_poly.type
_entity_poly.pdbx_seq_one_letter_code
_entity_poly.pdbx_strand_id
1 'polypeptide(L)'
;MGKSKQYFLLKTEPSEWSWDDQASNGGITKWDGVKNKQAQKCLKSMTLHDLCFFYHSGAKARRVVGVVTVVREWYVEDDDGAVDVKAVGEMRRPVDLKEMKGDEGLKNFALFKQPRLSVVPLSESIWKRICDLGGGYEGDGEDGGGREEEEEGETSLADGPMAMSSSKLILLQMQTLISARPRFAQVLTTSWLRTLSVRAFSSSDYGDQSRGGLPRFYSEILPPSKAISALLGNVVRVQGDEFWHMTKVLRLSANDRVELFNGKGGLVEGFIENVDRTGVDFVALNDPKLIPPQNTQWHVFAGFGTLKGGRADWLVEKCTELGASSVTPLLSERCPSISENRVDRLERVILAASKQCQRLHEMVLKPPIEIDDLSHLIAQSKLALLAAAKAAPVLGALTSSSQETSGLIIIGPEGDFSEKEVSMMIEAGATAVGLGPHRLRVETATIALLATVMLWSDSQRSSVC
;
A
#
# COMPACT_ATOMS: atom_id res chain seq x y z
N MET A 1 1.34 -23.07 39.53
CA MET A 1 1.59 -23.78 38.26
C MET A 1 1.58 -22.76 37.13
N GLY A 2 2.72 -22.57 36.45
CA GLY A 2 2.72 -21.78 35.21
C GLY A 2 1.84 -22.47 34.17
N LYS A 3 1.02 -21.72 33.43
CA LYS A 3 0.31 -22.27 32.27
C LYS A 3 1.34 -22.84 31.30
N SER A 4 1.06 -24.03 30.75
CA SER A 4 1.83 -24.57 29.63
C SER A 4 1.79 -23.58 28.46
N LYS A 5 2.94 -23.34 27.81
CA LYS A 5 3.02 -22.53 26.59
C LYS A 5 2.06 -23.10 25.55
N GLN A 6 1.29 -22.23 24.91
CA GLN A 6 0.42 -22.57 23.80
C GLN A 6 1.07 -22.18 22.48
N TYR A 7 0.65 -22.86 21.42
CA TYR A 7 1.19 -22.68 20.08
C TYR A 7 0.07 -22.33 19.10
N PHE A 8 0.33 -21.37 18.24
CA PHE A 8 -0.61 -20.92 17.22
C PHE A 8 0.07 -20.74 15.87
N LEU A 9 -0.73 -20.54 14.84
CA LEU A 9 -0.29 -20.11 13.52
C LEU A 9 -1.11 -18.89 13.12
N LEU A 10 -0.41 -17.83 12.74
CA LEU A 10 -0.92 -16.55 12.33
C LEU A 10 -0.72 -16.37 10.82
N LYS A 11 -1.82 -16.19 10.09
CA LYS A 11 -1.79 -16.07 8.62
C LYS A 11 -1.87 -14.63 8.17
N THR A 12 -0.97 -14.25 7.28
CA THR A 12 -1.00 -12.98 6.55
C THR A 12 -0.60 -13.21 5.11
N GLU A 13 -1.10 -12.43 4.16
CA GLU A 13 -0.54 -12.45 2.81
C GLU A 13 0.78 -11.67 2.79
N PRO A 14 1.85 -12.13 2.09
CA PRO A 14 3.09 -11.37 1.99
C PRO A 14 2.89 -9.97 1.41
N SER A 15 1.87 -9.80 0.57
CA SER A 15 1.45 -8.50 0.02
C SER A 15 0.63 -7.66 0.99
N GLU A 16 0.34 -8.12 2.20
CA GLU A 16 -0.30 -7.34 3.26
C GLU A 16 0.74 -7.03 4.34
N TRP A 17 1.37 -8.09 4.87
CA TRP A 17 2.43 -8.00 5.87
C TRP A 17 3.43 -9.16 5.70
N SER A 18 4.65 -8.86 5.27
CA SER A 18 5.70 -9.86 5.04
C SER A 18 6.54 -10.16 6.29
N TRP A 19 7.42 -11.15 6.22
CA TRP A 19 8.38 -11.40 7.31
C TRP A 19 9.38 -10.26 7.47
N ASP A 20 9.85 -9.67 6.36
CA ASP A 20 10.74 -8.50 6.39
C ASP A 20 10.08 -7.29 7.07
N ASP A 21 8.77 -7.11 6.86
CA ASP A 21 7.98 -6.09 7.56
C ASP A 21 7.92 -6.39 9.07
N GLN A 22 7.72 -7.67 9.44
CA GLN A 22 7.67 -8.12 10.83
C GLN A 22 9.01 -8.01 11.55
N ALA A 23 10.13 -8.33 10.90
CA ALA A 23 11.48 -8.30 11.47
C ALA A 23 12.01 -6.86 11.66
N SER A 24 11.43 -5.90 10.97
CA SER A 24 11.82 -4.49 11.01
C SER A 24 11.47 -3.76 12.32
N ASN A 25 12.26 -2.76 12.70
CA ASN A 25 11.95 -1.74 13.72
C ASN A 25 11.44 -2.27 15.08
N GLY A 26 12.21 -3.15 15.72
CA GLY A 26 11.89 -3.70 17.05
C GLY A 26 11.01 -4.95 17.03
N GLY A 27 10.55 -5.36 15.85
CA GLY A 27 9.96 -6.67 15.61
C GLY A 27 8.52 -6.81 16.08
N ILE A 28 7.86 -5.75 16.58
CA ILE A 28 6.53 -5.80 17.21
C ILE A 28 5.45 -5.37 16.22
N THR A 29 4.34 -6.11 16.18
CA THR A 29 3.19 -5.80 15.32
C THR A 29 1.88 -6.07 16.04
N LYS A 30 0.94 -5.14 15.88
CA LYS A 30 -0.46 -5.29 16.26
C LYS A 30 -1.13 -6.27 15.29
N TRP A 31 -1.58 -7.41 15.79
CA TRP A 31 -2.28 -8.43 15.02
C TRP A 31 -3.79 -8.20 15.10
N ASP A 32 -4.31 -7.38 14.19
CA ASP A 32 -5.71 -6.95 14.12
C ASP A 32 -6.43 -7.43 12.84
N GLY A 33 -7.56 -6.81 12.47
CA GLY A 33 -8.32 -7.14 11.26
C GLY A 33 -9.04 -8.50 11.28
N VAL A 34 -8.94 -9.27 12.36
CA VAL A 34 -9.51 -10.61 12.46
C VAL A 34 -11.02 -10.56 12.76
N LYS A 35 -11.83 -10.70 11.71
CA LYS A 35 -13.31 -10.68 11.82
C LYS A 35 -13.95 -12.02 12.15
N ASN A 36 -13.27 -13.14 11.89
CA ASN A 36 -13.83 -14.47 12.13
C ASN A 36 -13.90 -14.78 13.63
N LYS A 37 -15.11 -15.06 14.15
CA LYS A 37 -15.34 -15.31 15.59
C LYS A 37 -14.49 -16.45 16.18
N GLN A 38 -14.19 -17.50 15.41
CA GLN A 38 -13.34 -18.60 15.88
C GLN A 38 -11.87 -18.17 15.98
N ALA A 39 -11.38 -17.42 14.99
CA ALA A 39 -10.02 -16.86 15.02
C ALA A 39 -9.88 -15.83 16.17
N GLN A 40 -10.89 -14.98 16.39
CA GLN A 40 -10.93 -14.07 17.53
C GLN A 40 -10.91 -14.81 18.87
N LYS A 41 -11.59 -15.96 18.99
CA LYS A 41 -11.50 -16.80 20.20
C LYS A 41 -10.08 -17.31 20.45
N CYS A 42 -9.35 -17.65 19.39
CA CYS A 42 -7.95 -18.06 19.51
C CYS A 42 -7.08 -16.90 20.00
N LEU A 43 -7.22 -15.71 19.39
CA LEU A 43 -6.51 -14.50 19.85
C LEU A 43 -6.82 -14.17 21.31
N LYS A 44 -8.09 -14.24 21.73
CA LYS A 44 -8.51 -14.05 23.12
C LYS A 44 -7.95 -15.07 24.11
N SER A 45 -7.55 -16.24 23.63
CA SER A 45 -6.98 -17.31 24.47
C SER A 45 -5.45 -17.24 24.59
N MET A 46 -4.80 -16.38 23.81
CA MET A 46 -3.37 -16.17 23.86
C MET A 46 -2.96 -15.47 25.15
N THR A 47 -1.85 -15.93 25.71
CA THR A 47 -1.20 -15.35 26.88
C THR A 47 0.21 -14.89 26.54
N LEU A 48 0.80 -14.04 27.38
CA LEU A 48 2.18 -13.58 27.19
C LEU A 48 3.14 -14.77 26.99
N HIS A 49 4.05 -14.61 26.03
CA HIS A 49 5.06 -15.61 25.64
C HIS A 49 4.55 -16.88 24.93
N ASP A 50 3.27 -16.95 24.56
CA ASP A 50 2.80 -17.96 23.61
C ASP A 50 3.49 -17.76 22.26
N LEU A 51 3.85 -18.87 21.60
CA LEU A 51 4.58 -18.86 20.35
C LEU A 51 3.65 -19.09 19.17
N CYS A 52 3.91 -18.36 18.10
CA CYS A 52 3.07 -18.34 16.92
C CYS A 52 3.95 -18.51 15.68
N PHE A 53 3.60 -19.46 14.81
CA PHE A 53 4.17 -19.49 13.47
C PHE A 53 3.62 -18.32 12.66
N PHE A 54 4.53 -17.58 12.03
CA PHE A 54 4.22 -16.58 11.02
C PHE A 54 4.08 -17.30 9.68
N TYR A 55 2.86 -17.33 9.16
CA TYR A 55 2.52 -18.07 7.95
C TYR A 55 2.08 -17.14 6.83
N HIS A 56 2.75 -17.25 5.69
CA HIS A 56 2.34 -16.56 4.47
C HIS A 56 1.19 -17.31 3.78
N SER A 57 0.07 -16.62 3.60
CA SER A 57 -1.06 -17.04 2.76
C SER A 57 -0.98 -16.46 1.35
N GLY A 58 -1.86 -16.94 0.45
CA GLY A 58 -1.86 -16.57 -0.97
C GLY A 58 -1.63 -17.78 -1.87
N ALA A 59 -1.77 -17.65 -3.20
CA ALA A 59 -1.59 -18.78 -4.12
C ALA A 59 -0.11 -19.16 -4.33
N LYS A 60 0.80 -18.19 -4.27
CA LYS A 60 2.22 -18.35 -4.62
C LYS A 60 3.17 -18.53 -3.42
N ALA A 61 2.72 -18.30 -2.18
CA ALA A 61 3.60 -18.18 -1.01
C ALA A 61 3.12 -18.95 0.24
N ARG A 62 2.48 -20.12 0.07
CA ARG A 62 1.87 -20.88 1.19
C ARG A 62 2.91 -21.60 2.05
N ARG A 63 3.46 -20.93 3.06
CA ARG A 63 4.53 -21.49 3.90
C ARG A 63 4.64 -20.83 5.27
N VAL A 64 5.22 -21.56 6.22
CA VAL A 64 5.70 -21.00 7.48
C VAL A 64 7.07 -20.38 7.22
N VAL A 65 7.25 -19.11 7.61
CA VAL A 65 8.49 -18.35 7.34
C VAL A 65 9.23 -17.93 8.60
N GLY A 66 8.56 -17.81 9.74
CA GLY A 66 9.22 -17.42 10.99
C GLY A 66 8.38 -17.68 12.22
N VAL A 67 8.90 -17.27 13.37
CA VAL A 67 8.25 -17.40 14.68
C VAL A 67 8.10 -16.04 15.33
N VAL A 68 6.92 -15.78 15.87
CA VAL A 68 6.63 -14.60 16.71
C VAL A 68 6.13 -15.04 18.09
N THR A 69 6.29 -14.18 19.09
CA THR A 69 5.81 -14.38 20.46
C THR A 69 4.80 -13.32 20.84
N VAL A 70 3.78 -13.68 21.61
CA VAL A 70 2.81 -12.71 22.13
C VAL A 70 3.48 -11.82 23.18
N VAL A 71 3.43 -10.50 22.98
CA VAL A 71 3.98 -9.47 23.89
C VAL A 71 2.89 -8.56 24.47
N ARG A 72 1.67 -8.61 23.93
CA ARG A 72 0.48 -8.03 24.56
C ARG A 72 -0.72 -8.93 24.33
N GLU A 73 -1.38 -9.31 25.41
CA GLU A 73 -2.61 -10.10 25.38
C GLU A 73 -3.77 -9.31 24.79
N TRP A 74 -4.89 -9.99 24.52
CA TRP A 74 -6.04 -9.42 23.85
C TRP A 74 -6.51 -8.09 24.44
N TYR A 75 -6.63 -7.09 23.58
CA TYR A 75 -7.22 -5.80 23.91
C TYR A 75 -8.18 -5.35 22.79
N VAL A 76 -9.03 -4.37 23.09
CA VAL A 76 -9.99 -3.79 22.15
C VAL A 76 -9.71 -2.31 22.01
N GLU A 77 -9.64 -1.83 20.78
CA GLU A 77 -9.39 -0.44 20.42
C GLU A 77 -10.26 -0.11 19.21
N ASP A 78 -11.07 0.96 19.28
CA ASP A 78 -12.00 1.37 18.23
C ASP A 78 -12.93 0.24 17.70
N ASP A 79 -13.50 -0.54 18.62
CA ASP A 79 -14.37 -1.71 18.36
C ASP A 79 -13.70 -2.92 17.67
N ASP A 80 -12.42 -2.83 17.34
CA ASP A 80 -11.61 -3.94 16.80
C ASP A 80 -10.67 -4.50 17.87
N GLY A 81 -10.53 -5.82 17.90
CA GLY A 81 -9.71 -6.50 18.90
C GLY A 81 -8.44 -7.10 18.33
N ALA A 82 -7.36 -7.02 19.11
CA ALA A 82 -6.01 -7.36 18.67
C ALA A 82 -5.15 -7.94 19.80
N VAL A 83 -4.03 -8.54 19.42
CA VAL A 83 -2.89 -8.87 20.30
C VAL A 83 -1.63 -8.26 19.68
N ASP A 84 -0.60 -7.97 20.48
CA ASP A 84 0.70 -7.58 19.91
C ASP A 84 1.64 -8.78 19.92
N VAL A 85 2.30 -9.02 18.80
CA VAL A 85 3.29 -10.09 18.63
C VAL A 85 4.64 -9.51 18.26
N LYS A 86 5.72 -10.16 18.72
CA LYS A 86 7.10 -9.78 18.45
C LYS A 86 7.85 -10.88 17.72
N ALA A 87 8.65 -10.53 16.71
CA ALA A 87 9.58 -11.45 16.06
C ALA A 87 10.49 -12.14 17.08
N VAL A 88 10.59 -13.46 16.96
CA VAL A 88 11.52 -14.31 17.72
C VAL A 88 12.69 -14.69 16.84
N GLY A 89 12.41 -15.24 15.65
CA GLY A 89 13.44 -15.65 14.69
C GLY A 89 12.85 -16.19 13.39
N GLU A 90 13.63 -16.12 12.32
CA GLU A 90 13.22 -16.66 11.02
C GLU A 90 13.36 -18.19 11.00
N MET A 91 12.51 -18.89 10.25
CA MET A 91 12.72 -20.32 10.03
C MET A 91 14.01 -20.52 9.24
N ARG A 92 14.91 -21.41 9.70
CA ARG A 92 16.16 -21.70 8.98
C ARG A 92 15.89 -22.12 7.54
N ARG A 93 14.80 -22.88 7.35
CA ARG A 93 14.20 -23.14 6.05
C ARG A 93 12.68 -22.95 6.11
N PRO A 94 12.08 -22.14 5.23
CA PRO A 94 10.63 -22.04 5.14
C PRO A 94 9.98 -23.40 4.85
N VAL A 95 8.85 -23.69 5.50
CA VAL A 95 8.14 -24.97 5.38
C VAL A 95 6.86 -24.79 4.57
N ASP A 96 6.86 -25.31 3.34
CA ASP A 96 5.75 -25.15 2.41
C ASP A 96 4.52 -26.00 2.79
N LEU A 97 3.32 -25.52 2.45
CA LEU A 97 2.07 -26.25 2.67
C LEU A 97 2.04 -27.61 1.97
N LYS A 98 2.69 -27.73 0.80
CA LYS A 98 2.78 -29.01 0.07
C LYS A 98 3.59 -30.03 0.87
N GLU A 99 4.70 -29.58 1.47
CA GLU A 99 5.55 -30.41 2.33
C GLU A 99 4.79 -30.81 3.59
N MET A 100 4.16 -29.85 4.28
CA MET A 100 3.37 -30.14 5.49
C MET A 100 2.25 -31.14 5.22
N LYS A 101 1.60 -31.09 4.05
CA LYS A 101 0.55 -32.06 3.67
C LYS A 101 1.08 -33.45 3.35
N GLY A 102 2.35 -33.56 2.94
CA GLY A 102 3.02 -34.83 2.67
C GLY A 102 3.52 -35.54 3.93
N ASP A 103 3.61 -34.82 5.06
CA ASP A 103 4.13 -35.36 6.31
C ASP A 103 3.06 -36.12 7.12
N GLU A 104 3.36 -37.37 7.49
CA GLU A 104 2.41 -38.21 8.22
C GLU A 104 2.12 -37.71 9.65
N GLY A 105 3.08 -37.03 10.27
CA GLY A 105 2.94 -36.43 11.60
C GLY A 105 1.99 -35.24 11.63
N LEU A 106 1.67 -34.66 10.47
CA LEU A 106 0.82 -33.47 10.34
C LEU A 106 -0.60 -33.79 9.83
N LYS A 107 -0.97 -35.06 9.64
CA LYS A 107 -2.30 -35.47 9.11
C LYS A 107 -3.50 -34.83 9.84
N ASN A 108 -3.36 -34.54 11.13
CA ASN A 108 -4.42 -33.94 11.95
C ASN A 108 -4.33 -32.41 12.10
N PHE A 109 -3.45 -31.76 11.34
CA PHE A 109 -3.26 -30.33 11.44
C PHE A 109 -4.53 -29.56 11.05
N ALA A 110 -5.03 -28.73 11.98
CA ALA A 110 -6.26 -27.95 11.84
C ALA A 110 -6.29 -27.06 10.59
N LEU A 111 -5.13 -26.56 10.14
CA LEU A 111 -5.01 -25.76 8.91
C LEU A 111 -5.52 -26.52 7.67
N PHE A 112 -5.36 -27.84 7.61
CA PHE A 112 -5.79 -28.64 6.45
C PHE A 112 -7.31 -28.79 6.40
N LYS A 113 -7.96 -28.87 7.56
CA LYS A 113 -9.42 -28.97 7.70
C LYS A 113 -10.09 -27.60 7.55
N GLN A 114 -9.41 -26.54 7.96
CA GLN A 114 -9.94 -25.16 7.99
C GLN A 114 -8.96 -24.16 7.32
N PRO A 115 -8.72 -24.26 6.00
CA PRO A 115 -7.69 -23.46 5.32
C PRO A 115 -7.97 -21.96 5.30
N ARG A 116 -9.24 -21.55 5.52
CA ARG A 116 -9.68 -20.15 5.53
C ARG A 116 -9.57 -19.49 6.90
N LEU A 117 -9.28 -20.24 7.97
CA LEU A 117 -9.13 -19.67 9.31
C LEU A 117 -7.78 -18.94 9.40
N SER A 118 -7.79 -17.67 9.80
CA SER A 118 -6.60 -16.80 9.83
C SER A 118 -5.70 -17.02 11.06
N VAL A 119 -6.26 -17.53 12.14
CA VAL A 119 -5.54 -17.86 13.38
C VAL A 119 -5.89 -19.29 13.76
N VAL A 120 -4.88 -20.16 13.82
CA VAL A 120 -5.06 -21.60 13.98
C VAL A 120 -4.31 -22.09 15.22
N PRO A 121 -4.97 -22.75 16.19
CA PRO A 121 -4.28 -23.35 17.33
C PRO A 121 -3.51 -24.61 16.90
N LEU A 122 -2.37 -24.86 17.55
CA LEU A 122 -1.47 -25.99 17.29
C LEU A 122 -1.31 -26.84 18.55
N SER A 123 -1.19 -28.15 18.37
CA SER A 123 -0.64 -29.01 19.42
C SER A 123 0.89 -28.88 19.45
N GLU A 124 1.49 -29.14 20.60
CA GLU A 124 2.96 -29.16 20.74
C GLU A 124 3.62 -30.16 19.77
N SER A 125 2.98 -31.29 19.49
CA SER A 125 3.48 -32.26 18.50
C SER A 125 3.53 -31.70 17.08
N ILE A 126 2.54 -30.90 16.67
CA ILE A 126 2.52 -30.23 15.36
C ILE A 126 3.58 -29.13 15.32
N TRP A 127 3.71 -28.36 16.40
CA TRP A 127 4.75 -27.34 16.53
C TRP A 127 6.15 -27.93 16.29
N LYS A 128 6.52 -28.94 17.08
CA LYS A 128 7.81 -29.61 16.98
C LYS A 128 8.04 -30.17 15.58
N ARG A 129 7.04 -30.83 15.00
CA ARG A 129 7.18 -31.42 13.66
C ARG A 129 7.42 -30.38 12.56
N ILE A 130 6.79 -29.20 12.65
CA ILE A 130 7.04 -28.12 11.69
C ILE A 130 8.43 -27.52 11.90
N CYS A 131 8.89 -27.37 13.15
CA CYS A 131 10.28 -27.01 13.45
C CYS A 131 11.25 -28.02 12.83
N ASP A 132 11.06 -29.33 13.04
CA ASP A 132 11.92 -30.38 12.48
C ASP A 132 12.01 -30.29 10.95
N LEU A 133 10.87 -30.09 10.27
CA LEU A 133 10.83 -29.92 8.82
C LEU A 133 11.64 -28.70 8.39
N GLY A 134 11.50 -27.57 9.09
CA GLY A 134 12.22 -26.34 8.79
C GLY A 134 13.69 -26.32 9.24
N GLY A 135 14.17 -27.38 9.91
CA GLY A 135 15.48 -27.36 10.58
C GLY A 135 15.53 -26.36 11.74
N GLY A 136 14.39 -26.07 12.35
CA GLY A 136 14.24 -25.10 13.43
C GLY A 136 14.13 -23.64 12.97
N TYR A 137 14.26 -22.72 13.91
CA TYR A 137 14.22 -21.27 13.67
C TYR A 137 15.35 -20.58 14.44
N GLU A 138 15.75 -19.39 13.98
CA GLU A 138 16.81 -18.62 14.63
C GLU A 138 16.49 -18.37 16.12
N GLY A 139 17.44 -18.70 17.00
CA GLY A 139 17.28 -18.52 18.45
C GLY A 139 16.47 -19.61 19.16
N ASP A 140 16.23 -20.77 18.52
CA ASP A 140 15.63 -21.95 19.16
C ASP A 140 16.59 -22.76 20.04
N GLY A 141 17.89 -22.43 20.03
CA GLY A 141 18.92 -23.08 20.85
C GLY A 141 19.55 -24.33 20.22
N GLU A 142 19.19 -24.70 18.99
CA GLU A 142 19.75 -25.84 18.25
C GLU A 142 20.70 -25.39 17.13
N ASP A 143 21.63 -24.48 17.43
CA ASP A 143 22.71 -24.15 16.51
C ASP A 143 23.75 -25.29 16.51
N GLY A 144 23.81 -26.03 15.41
CA GLY A 144 24.68 -27.18 15.26
C GLY A 144 26.16 -26.87 15.43
N GLY A 145 26.78 -27.52 16.43
CA GLY A 145 28.18 -27.95 16.41
C GLY A 145 29.24 -26.91 16.81
N GLY A 146 29.46 -26.75 18.11
CA GLY A 146 30.65 -26.08 18.66
C GLY A 146 30.76 -26.37 20.16
N ARG A 147 31.95 -26.81 20.59
CA ARG A 147 32.28 -27.27 21.96
C ARG A 147 31.79 -26.30 23.04
N GLU A 148 31.18 -26.87 24.08
CA GLU A 148 31.05 -26.25 25.40
C GLU A 148 32.44 -25.87 25.91
N GLU A 149 32.75 -24.57 25.95
CA GLU A 149 33.74 -24.04 26.88
C GLU A 149 32.97 -23.55 28.11
N GLU A 150 33.09 -24.33 29.18
CA GLU A 150 32.77 -23.92 30.54
C GLU A 150 33.70 -22.75 30.93
N GLU A 151 33.14 -21.60 31.28
CA GLU A 151 33.83 -20.65 32.15
C GLU A 151 33.02 -20.47 33.44
N GLU A 152 33.50 -21.15 34.48
CA GLU A 152 33.15 -20.90 35.87
C GLU A 152 33.84 -19.61 36.36
N GLY A 153 33.05 -18.76 37.04
CA GLY A 153 33.41 -18.10 38.31
C GLY A 153 34.44 -16.97 38.31
N GLU A 154 34.06 -15.79 38.82
CA GLU A 154 34.49 -15.37 40.16
C GLU A 154 33.81 -14.07 40.64
N THR A 155 33.46 -14.10 41.92
CA THR A 155 32.91 -13.01 42.75
C THR A 155 33.99 -12.02 43.21
N SER A 156 33.66 -10.73 43.41
CA SER A 156 34.09 -10.02 44.64
C SER A 156 33.34 -8.70 44.88
N LEU A 157 33.09 -8.46 46.17
CA LEU A 157 32.49 -7.29 46.82
C LEU A 157 33.56 -6.25 47.22
N ALA A 158 33.17 -4.97 47.37
CA ALA A 158 33.56 -4.03 48.46
C ALA A 158 32.85 -2.67 48.25
N ASP A 159 31.92 -2.28 49.14
CA ASP A 159 32.07 -1.28 50.24
C ASP A 159 32.38 0.16 49.78
N GLY A 160 31.51 1.17 49.94
CA GLY A 160 31.12 1.84 51.20
C GLY A 160 30.83 3.35 50.96
N PRO A 161 30.42 4.17 51.96
CA PRO A 161 29.17 4.97 51.89
C PRO A 161 29.26 6.50 52.11
N MET A 162 28.08 7.12 52.32
CA MET A 162 27.74 8.43 52.96
C MET A 162 27.66 9.69 52.07
N ALA A 163 26.43 10.21 51.84
CA ALA A 163 25.76 11.31 52.56
C ALA A 163 25.89 12.62 51.73
N MET A 164 24.96 13.57 51.67
CA MET A 164 23.84 13.95 52.52
C MET A 164 22.95 14.94 51.72
N SER A 165 21.65 15.00 52.03
CA SER A 165 20.81 16.22 52.14
C SER A 165 20.68 17.15 50.88
N SER A 166 19.51 17.61 50.46
CA SER A 166 18.41 18.13 51.27
C SER A 166 17.18 18.50 50.41
N SER A 167 15.99 18.15 50.93
CA SER A 167 14.77 18.98 51.01
C SER A 167 14.06 19.42 49.71
N LYS A 168 12.73 19.43 49.56
CA LYS A 168 11.50 18.99 50.24
C LYS A 168 10.39 19.26 49.18
N LEU A 169 9.48 18.32 48.91
CA LEU A 169 8.04 18.34 49.31
C LEU A 169 7.28 19.68 49.12
N ILE A 170 6.00 19.79 48.73
CA ILE A 170 4.91 18.95 48.18
C ILE A 170 3.64 19.86 48.24
N LEU A 171 2.68 19.71 47.29
CA LEU A 171 1.22 20.02 47.41
C LEU A 171 0.74 21.51 47.56
N LEU A 172 -0.47 21.99 47.22
CA LEU A 172 -1.79 21.48 46.79
C LEU A 172 -2.73 22.68 46.40
N GLN A 173 -3.74 22.47 45.53
CA GLN A 173 -5.12 23.07 45.46
C GLN A 173 -5.34 24.60 45.31
N MET A 174 -6.47 25.18 44.85
CA MET A 174 -7.63 24.90 43.98
C MET A 174 -8.43 26.23 43.83
N GLN A 175 -9.28 26.33 42.79
CA GLN A 175 -10.54 27.13 42.66
C GLN A 175 -10.59 28.60 42.15
N THR A 176 -11.09 28.71 40.90
CA THR A 176 -12.21 29.53 40.33
C THR A 176 -12.30 31.06 40.48
N LEU A 177 -12.58 31.77 39.35
CA LEU A 177 -13.89 32.40 38.99
C LEU A 177 -13.84 33.18 37.63
N ILE A 178 -14.86 32.94 36.79
CA ILE A 178 -15.71 33.87 36.01
C ILE A 178 -15.22 34.61 34.72
N SER A 179 -16.00 34.33 33.65
CA SER A 179 -16.49 35.10 32.48
C SER A 179 -15.56 35.91 31.57
N ALA A 180 -15.64 35.66 30.25
CA ALA A 180 -16.54 36.38 29.33
C ALA A 180 -16.44 35.82 27.89
N ARG A 181 -17.58 35.65 27.23
CA ARG A 181 -17.74 35.44 25.79
C ARG A 181 -18.11 36.77 25.12
N PRO A 182 -17.91 36.91 23.81
CA PRO A 182 -18.89 37.59 22.98
C PRO A 182 -19.54 36.63 21.97
N ARG A 183 -20.87 36.74 21.89
CA ARG A 183 -21.75 36.33 20.77
C ARG A 183 -22.42 37.61 20.27
N PHE A 184 -22.58 37.77 18.96
CA PHE A 184 -23.75 38.38 18.30
C PHE A 184 -23.78 37.79 16.87
N ALA A 185 -24.68 36.82 16.57
CA ALA A 185 -26.08 36.95 16.12
C ALA A 185 -26.16 37.45 14.66
N GLN A 186 -26.39 36.59 13.65
CA GLN A 186 -27.68 36.03 13.16
C GLN A 186 -28.79 37.06 12.93
N VAL A 187 -29.42 37.02 11.73
CA VAL A 187 -30.89 37.03 11.47
C VAL A 187 -31.16 37.30 9.96
N LEU A 188 -31.64 36.29 9.21
CA LEU A 188 -32.98 36.13 8.55
C LEU A 188 -33.10 36.86 7.18
N THR A 189 -33.78 36.41 6.10
CA THR A 189 -34.66 35.27 5.78
C THR A 189 -34.94 35.27 4.26
N THR A 190 -35.07 34.06 3.69
CA THR A 190 -35.88 33.61 2.52
C THR A 190 -36.47 34.61 1.51
N SER A 191 -36.23 34.35 0.21
CA SER A 191 -37.28 34.26 -0.82
C SER A 191 -36.74 33.65 -2.13
N TRP A 192 -37.58 32.80 -2.74
CA TRP A 192 -37.53 32.22 -4.08
C TRP A 192 -36.93 33.09 -5.18
N LEU A 193 -36.12 32.48 -6.04
CA LEU A 193 -36.17 32.66 -7.50
C LEU A 193 -35.72 31.37 -8.22
N ARG A 194 -36.29 31.19 -9.40
CA ARG A 194 -36.41 29.97 -10.20
C ARG A 194 -35.11 29.55 -10.89
N THR A 195 -35.03 28.24 -11.14
CA THR A 195 -34.32 27.52 -12.21
C THR A 195 -33.48 28.36 -13.19
N LEU A 196 -32.16 28.16 -13.14
CA LEU A 196 -31.33 28.05 -14.33
C LEU A 196 -30.49 26.78 -14.17
N SER A 197 -30.98 25.69 -14.77
CA SER A 197 -30.13 24.56 -15.13
C SER A 197 -29.18 25.06 -16.19
N VAL A 198 -28.00 25.54 -15.77
CA VAL A 198 -26.91 25.82 -16.69
C VAL A 198 -26.34 24.46 -17.08
N ARG A 199 -26.90 23.87 -18.13
CA ARG A 199 -26.16 22.88 -18.91
C ARG A 199 -24.94 23.61 -19.48
N ALA A 200 -23.78 23.36 -18.89
CA ALA A 200 -22.53 23.61 -19.56
C ALA A 200 -22.52 22.71 -20.81
N PHE A 201 -22.84 23.31 -21.96
CA PHE A 201 -22.49 22.74 -23.25
C PHE A 201 -20.97 22.86 -23.37
N SER A 202 -20.25 21.79 -23.04
CA SER A 202 -18.85 21.64 -23.43
C SER A 202 -18.82 20.66 -24.60
N SER A 203 -18.48 21.19 -25.77
CA SER A 203 -18.25 20.46 -27.02
C SER A 203 -16.82 19.92 -27.06
N SER A 204 -16.50 19.01 -26.14
CA SER A 204 -15.28 18.20 -26.24
C SER A 204 -15.65 16.75 -25.92
N ASP A 205 -15.15 15.80 -26.70
CA ASP A 205 -15.43 14.36 -26.59
C ASP A 205 -14.94 13.71 -25.28
N TYR A 206 -14.66 14.50 -24.24
CA TYR A 206 -14.38 14.06 -22.88
C TYR A 206 -15.67 14.14 -22.05
N GLY A 207 -16.36 13.01 -21.96
CA GLY A 207 -17.44 12.85 -20.98
C GLY A 207 -16.90 12.98 -19.55
N ASP A 208 -17.54 13.83 -18.77
CA ASP A 208 -17.35 14.03 -17.34
C ASP A 208 -17.22 12.70 -16.57
N GLN A 209 -15.98 12.32 -16.19
CA GLN A 209 -15.67 11.10 -15.42
C GLN A 209 -16.10 11.19 -13.95
N SER A 210 -16.63 12.35 -13.52
CA SER A 210 -17.00 12.59 -12.11
C SER A 210 -18.34 11.96 -11.70
N ARG A 211 -19.10 11.35 -12.62
CA ARG A 211 -20.39 10.69 -12.36
C ARG A 211 -20.34 9.20 -12.69
N GLY A 212 -20.87 8.38 -11.78
CA GLY A 212 -20.77 6.91 -11.82
C GLY A 212 -21.14 6.30 -13.17
N GLY A 213 -20.15 5.66 -13.81
CA GLY A 213 -20.31 4.91 -15.05
C GLY A 213 -20.66 3.44 -14.81
N LEU A 214 -20.70 2.66 -15.89
CA LEU A 214 -20.83 1.21 -15.80
C LEU A 214 -19.62 0.60 -15.07
N PRO A 215 -19.78 -0.57 -14.41
CA PRO A 215 -18.65 -1.31 -13.89
C PRO A 215 -17.61 -1.59 -14.99
N ARG A 216 -16.35 -1.18 -14.74
CA ARG A 216 -15.25 -1.29 -15.69
C ARG A 216 -14.27 -2.38 -15.29
N PHE A 217 -13.86 -3.18 -16.26
CA PHE A 217 -12.96 -4.31 -16.08
C PHE A 217 -11.85 -4.30 -17.12
N TYR A 218 -10.69 -4.82 -16.74
CA TYR A 218 -9.54 -4.85 -17.62
C TYR A 218 -9.63 -6.02 -18.60
N SER A 219 -9.28 -5.77 -19.86
CA SER A 219 -9.03 -6.81 -20.86
C SER A 219 -7.99 -6.32 -21.85
N GLU A 220 -6.94 -7.11 -22.05
CA GLU A 220 -5.89 -6.79 -23.03
C GLU A 220 -6.45 -6.71 -24.46
N ILE A 221 -7.44 -7.56 -24.76
CA ILE A 221 -8.10 -7.64 -26.07
C ILE A 221 -9.51 -7.06 -25.95
N LEU A 222 -9.86 -6.12 -26.82
CA LEU A 222 -11.21 -5.55 -26.92
C LEU A 222 -11.89 -6.06 -28.20
N PRO A 223 -13.11 -6.64 -28.14
CA PRO A 223 -13.78 -7.15 -29.33
C PRO A 223 -14.33 -6.02 -30.21
N PRO A 224 -14.38 -6.20 -31.55
CA PRO A 224 -15.09 -5.30 -32.45
C PRO A 224 -16.62 -5.42 -32.26
N SER A 225 -17.38 -4.48 -32.83
CA SER A 225 -18.85 -4.53 -32.80
C SER A 225 -19.41 -5.73 -33.56
N LYS A 226 -20.66 -6.08 -33.21
CA LYS A 226 -21.46 -7.09 -33.92
C LYS A 226 -21.56 -6.89 -35.43
N ALA A 227 -21.42 -5.67 -35.94
CA ALA A 227 -21.53 -5.36 -37.37
C ALA A 227 -20.33 -5.84 -38.21
N ILE A 228 -19.14 -5.90 -37.62
CA ILE A 228 -17.89 -6.32 -38.29
C ILE A 228 -17.59 -7.81 -38.02
N SER A 229 -18.22 -8.39 -37.00
CA SER A 229 -17.86 -9.69 -36.40
C SER A 229 -18.52 -10.94 -37.02
N ALA A 230 -19.22 -10.86 -38.15
CA ALA A 230 -19.80 -12.05 -38.80
C ALA A 230 -18.74 -13.08 -39.28
N LEU A 231 -17.44 -12.73 -39.23
CA LEU A 231 -16.32 -13.56 -39.70
C LEU A 231 -15.28 -13.96 -38.63
N LEU A 232 -15.26 -13.37 -37.42
CA LEU A 232 -14.13 -13.51 -36.48
C LEU A 232 -14.49 -13.87 -35.02
N GLY A 233 -15.79 -14.00 -34.68
CA GLY A 233 -16.22 -14.28 -33.30
C GLY A 233 -16.41 -13.02 -32.45
N ASN A 234 -17.56 -12.94 -31.80
CA ASN A 234 -18.12 -11.74 -31.14
C ASN A 234 -17.79 -11.62 -29.64
N VAL A 235 -17.03 -12.57 -29.10
CA VAL A 235 -16.98 -12.84 -27.67
C VAL A 235 -15.55 -12.73 -27.16
N VAL A 236 -15.32 -11.86 -26.18
CA VAL A 236 -14.10 -11.88 -25.37
C VAL A 236 -14.39 -12.61 -24.07
N ARG A 237 -13.58 -13.62 -23.80
CA ARG A 237 -13.67 -14.41 -22.58
C ARG A 237 -12.86 -13.74 -21.47
N VAL A 238 -13.54 -13.22 -20.45
CA VAL A 238 -12.91 -12.66 -19.25
C VAL A 238 -12.72 -13.76 -18.21
N GLN A 239 -11.50 -13.90 -17.69
CA GLN A 239 -11.09 -14.95 -16.76
C GLN A 239 -10.30 -14.37 -15.56
N GLY A 240 -9.88 -15.24 -14.64
CA GLY A 240 -8.99 -14.85 -13.53
C GLY A 240 -9.63 -13.87 -12.55
N ASP A 241 -8.86 -12.86 -12.15
CA ASP A 241 -9.24 -11.90 -11.10
C ASP A 241 -10.43 -11.02 -11.52
N GLU A 242 -10.49 -10.61 -12.80
CA GLU A 242 -11.62 -9.83 -13.33
C GLU A 242 -12.91 -10.66 -13.33
N PHE A 243 -12.85 -11.93 -13.72
CA PHE A 243 -14.00 -12.85 -13.62
C PHE A 243 -14.50 -13.01 -12.18
N TRP A 244 -13.58 -13.15 -11.22
CA TRP A 244 -13.94 -13.25 -9.80
C TRP A 244 -14.57 -11.94 -9.29
N HIS A 245 -14.00 -10.79 -9.68
CA HIS A 245 -14.51 -9.47 -9.33
C HIS A 245 -15.93 -9.25 -9.88
N MET A 246 -16.17 -9.59 -11.15
CA MET A 246 -17.49 -9.54 -11.79
C MET A 246 -18.52 -10.38 -11.02
N THR A 247 -18.23 -11.67 -10.79
CA THR A 247 -19.26 -12.64 -10.37
C THR A 247 -19.37 -12.85 -8.86
N LYS A 248 -18.31 -12.63 -8.10
CA LYS A 248 -18.30 -12.88 -6.64
C LYS A 248 -18.42 -11.61 -5.82
N VAL A 249 -17.78 -10.53 -6.27
CA VAL A 249 -17.83 -9.24 -5.57
C VAL A 249 -19.04 -8.45 -6.01
N LEU A 250 -19.12 -8.16 -7.32
CA LEU A 250 -20.20 -7.34 -7.89
C LEU A 250 -21.46 -8.17 -8.20
N ARG A 251 -21.33 -9.50 -8.21
CA ARG A 251 -22.43 -10.46 -8.41
C ARG A 251 -23.16 -10.26 -9.74
N LEU A 252 -22.43 -9.85 -10.76
CA LEU A 252 -22.93 -9.67 -12.12
C LEU A 252 -23.28 -11.03 -12.74
N SER A 253 -24.25 -10.99 -13.63
CA SER A 253 -24.91 -12.12 -14.27
C SER A 253 -25.18 -11.83 -15.75
N ALA A 254 -25.72 -12.80 -16.48
CA ALA A 254 -26.05 -12.64 -17.89
C ALA A 254 -27.00 -11.44 -18.11
N ASN A 255 -26.73 -10.69 -19.17
CA ASN A 255 -27.35 -9.41 -19.59
C ASN A 255 -26.93 -8.17 -18.80
N ASP A 256 -26.11 -8.28 -17.75
CA ASP A 256 -25.58 -7.09 -17.08
C ASP A 256 -24.60 -6.34 -17.99
N ARG A 257 -24.70 -5.00 -18.00
CA ARG A 257 -23.86 -4.12 -18.82
C ARG A 257 -22.57 -3.78 -18.10
N VAL A 258 -21.47 -3.85 -18.83
CA VAL A 258 -20.12 -3.57 -18.31
C VAL A 258 -19.27 -2.88 -19.39
N GLU A 259 -18.18 -2.26 -18.95
CA GLU A 259 -17.15 -1.73 -19.83
C GLU A 259 -15.88 -2.59 -19.74
N LEU A 260 -15.25 -2.86 -20.89
CA LEU A 260 -13.88 -3.33 -20.95
C LEU A 260 -12.95 -2.22 -21.40
N PHE A 261 -11.81 -2.09 -20.74
CA PHE A 261 -10.72 -1.20 -21.13
C PHE A 261 -9.38 -1.96 -21.16
N ASN A 262 -8.43 -1.48 -21.96
CA ASN A 262 -7.14 -2.17 -22.18
C ASN A 262 -5.92 -1.43 -21.61
N GLY A 263 -6.15 -0.37 -20.83
CA GLY A 263 -5.07 0.46 -20.26
C GLY A 263 -4.26 1.27 -21.28
N LYS A 264 -4.61 1.20 -22.58
CA LYS A 264 -3.92 1.86 -23.71
C LYS A 264 -4.83 2.84 -24.44
N GLY A 265 -5.89 3.31 -23.78
CA GLY A 265 -6.88 4.23 -24.34
C GLY A 265 -8.08 3.56 -25.00
N GLY A 266 -8.07 2.24 -25.14
CA GLY A 266 -9.19 1.47 -25.67
C GLY A 266 -10.30 1.31 -24.62
N LEU A 267 -11.53 1.57 -25.03
CA LEU A 267 -12.74 1.40 -24.21
C LEU A 267 -13.87 0.83 -25.07
N VAL A 268 -14.54 -0.20 -24.57
CA VAL A 268 -15.72 -0.78 -25.23
C VAL A 268 -16.80 -1.10 -24.22
N GLU A 269 -18.03 -0.72 -24.57
CA GLU A 269 -19.22 -1.02 -23.79
C GLU A 269 -19.89 -2.28 -24.33
N GLY A 270 -20.35 -3.14 -23.44
CA GLY A 270 -20.97 -4.40 -23.81
C GLY A 270 -21.84 -4.97 -22.71
N PHE A 271 -22.18 -6.25 -22.86
CA PHE A 271 -22.93 -7.00 -21.85
C PHE A 271 -22.35 -8.40 -21.69
N ILE A 272 -22.66 -9.00 -20.54
CA ILE A 272 -22.33 -10.39 -20.24
C ILE A 272 -23.32 -11.29 -20.98
N GLU A 273 -22.85 -12.07 -21.95
CA GLU A 273 -23.70 -13.03 -22.67
C GLU A 273 -23.89 -14.31 -21.84
N ASN A 274 -22.80 -14.89 -21.35
CA ASN A 274 -22.81 -16.12 -20.55
C ASN A 274 -21.82 -16.04 -19.38
N VAL A 275 -22.14 -16.79 -18.32
CA VAL A 275 -21.28 -16.99 -17.15
C VAL A 275 -21.20 -18.48 -16.86
N ASP A 276 -19.98 -19.02 -16.77
CA ASP A 276 -19.78 -20.37 -16.28
C ASP A 276 -18.70 -20.43 -15.19
N ARG A 277 -18.21 -21.63 -14.87
CA ARG A 277 -17.24 -21.87 -13.78
C ARG A 277 -15.85 -21.31 -14.07
N THR A 278 -15.53 -21.01 -15.32
CA THR A 278 -14.18 -20.68 -15.80
C THR A 278 -14.06 -19.25 -16.33
N GLY A 279 -15.18 -18.55 -16.55
CA GLY A 279 -15.14 -17.18 -17.05
C GLY A 279 -16.51 -16.58 -17.37
N VAL A 280 -16.45 -15.35 -17.86
CA VAL A 280 -17.57 -14.54 -18.36
C VAL A 280 -17.35 -14.28 -19.85
N ASP A 281 -18.37 -14.50 -20.66
CA ASP A 281 -18.39 -14.15 -22.08
C ASP A 281 -18.91 -12.72 -22.24
N PHE A 282 -18.06 -11.82 -22.71
CA PHE A 282 -18.41 -10.44 -22.99
C PHE A 282 -18.67 -10.22 -24.48
N VAL A 283 -19.74 -9.50 -24.79
CA VAL A 283 -20.12 -9.13 -26.15
C VAL A 283 -20.19 -7.60 -26.27
N ALA A 284 -19.42 -7.03 -27.20
CA ALA A 284 -19.41 -5.61 -27.47
C ALA A 284 -20.71 -5.13 -28.14
N LEU A 285 -21.23 -4.00 -27.69
CA LEU A 285 -22.38 -3.32 -28.30
C LEU A 285 -21.96 -2.45 -29.49
N ASN A 286 -20.79 -1.81 -29.39
CA ASN A 286 -20.24 -0.88 -30.37
C ASN A 286 -18.74 -1.17 -30.58
N ASP A 287 -18.14 -0.56 -31.60
CA ASP A 287 -16.70 -0.71 -31.81
C ASP A 287 -15.93 -0.05 -30.67
N PRO A 288 -14.76 -0.61 -30.28
CA PRO A 288 -13.92 0.00 -29.26
C PRO A 288 -13.55 1.42 -29.63
N LYS A 289 -13.80 2.35 -28.71
CA LYS A 289 -13.31 3.72 -28.79
C LYS A 289 -11.83 3.72 -28.45
N LEU A 290 -11.02 4.36 -29.28
CA LEU A 290 -9.61 4.59 -28.99
C LEU A 290 -9.42 6.06 -28.63
N ILE A 291 -9.13 6.32 -27.37
CA ILE A 291 -8.94 7.67 -26.85
C ILE A 291 -7.44 7.90 -26.67
N PRO A 292 -6.84 8.96 -27.25
CA PRO A 292 -5.43 9.24 -27.09
C PRO A 292 -5.09 9.66 -25.65
N PRO A 293 -3.83 9.50 -25.20
CA PRO A 293 -3.40 9.97 -23.89
C PRO A 293 -3.53 11.50 -23.80
N GLN A 294 -3.70 12.01 -22.59
CA GLN A 294 -3.79 13.45 -22.36
C GLN A 294 -2.45 14.14 -22.66
N ASN A 295 -2.49 15.41 -23.06
CA ASN A 295 -1.26 16.19 -23.31
C ASN A 295 -0.44 16.47 -22.05
N THR A 296 -1.06 16.39 -20.86
CA THR A 296 -0.35 16.58 -19.60
C THR A 296 0.37 15.30 -19.21
N GLN A 297 1.70 15.39 -19.09
CA GLN A 297 2.59 14.25 -18.91
C GLN A 297 3.61 14.52 -17.79
N TRP A 298 3.19 14.30 -16.55
CA TRP A 298 4.07 14.40 -15.38
C TRP A 298 4.62 13.05 -14.99
N HIS A 299 5.94 13.02 -14.80
CA HIS A 299 6.65 11.85 -14.33
C HIS A 299 7.13 12.07 -12.90
N VAL A 300 6.84 11.11 -12.01
CA VAL A 300 7.18 11.19 -10.59
C VAL A 300 8.36 10.27 -10.28
N PHE A 301 9.48 10.84 -9.84
CA PHE A 301 10.54 10.14 -9.14
C PHE A 301 10.32 10.31 -7.65
N ALA A 302 10.23 9.21 -6.90
CA ALA A 302 10.05 9.28 -5.46
C ALA A 302 10.80 8.17 -4.72
N GLY A 303 11.47 8.55 -3.63
CA GLY A 303 12.22 7.63 -2.76
C GLY A 303 11.33 6.81 -1.83
N PHE A 304 10.44 5.98 -2.36
CA PHE A 304 9.44 5.26 -1.55
C PHE A 304 9.75 3.77 -1.29
N GLY A 305 10.90 3.27 -1.71
CA GLY A 305 11.28 1.86 -1.56
C GLY A 305 11.24 1.37 -0.11
N THR A 306 11.64 2.24 0.84
CA THR A 306 11.70 1.96 2.28
C THR A 306 10.44 2.32 3.06
N LEU A 307 9.39 2.85 2.41
CA LEU A 307 8.15 3.19 3.11
C LEU A 307 7.46 1.92 3.64
N LYS A 308 6.88 2.03 4.83
CA LYS A 308 6.23 0.93 5.57
C LYS A 308 4.73 1.15 5.71
N GLY A 309 4.00 0.08 6.04
CA GLY A 309 2.57 0.15 6.39
C GLY A 309 1.68 0.60 5.24
N GLY A 310 1.93 0.12 4.02
CA GLY A 310 1.11 0.45 2.83
C GLY A 310 1.23 1.88 2.32
N ARG A 311 2.13 2.70 2.89
CA ARG A 311 2.35 4.10 2.44
C ARG A 311 2.81 4.20 0.99
N ALA A 312 3.60 3.23 0.50
CA ALA A 312 4.00 3.16 -0.90
C ALA A 312 2.81 2.86 -1.82
N ASP A 313 1.95 1.90 -1.46
CA ASP A 313 0.71 1.61 -2.17
C ASP A 313 -0.15 2.87 -2.26
N TRP A 314 -0.35 3.56 -1.14
CA TRP A 314 -1.15 4.77 -1.11
C TRP A 314 -0.56 5.89 -1.98
N LEU A 315 0.77 6.07 -1.97
CA LEU A 315 1.45 7.01 -2.87
C LEU A 315 1.15 6.68 -4.34
N VAL A 316 1.31 5.42 -4.74
CA VAL A 316 1.12 4.96 -6.13
C VAL A 316 -0.35 5.02 -6.55
N GLU A 317 -1.26 4.64 -5.66
CA GLU A 317 -2.71 4.79 -5.83
C GLU A 317 -3.05 6.26 -6.13
N LYS A 318 -2.59 7.19 -5.29
CA LYS A 318 -2.90 8.62 -5.46
C LYS A 318 -2.17 9.26 -6.64
N CYS A 319 -0.98 8.80 -7.00
CA CYS A 319 -0.35 9.22 -8.27
C CYS A 319 -1.21 8.80 -9.48
N THR A 320 -1.77 7.58 -9.43
CA THR A 320 -2.64 7.07 -10.50
C THR A 320 -3.91 7.90 -10.60
N GLU A 321 -4.58 8.17 -9.47
CA GLU A 321 -5.81 8.98 -9.39
C GLU A 321 -5.60 10.43 -9.84
N LEU A 322 -4.49 11.05 -9.43
CA LEU A 322 -4.17 12.44 -9.76
C LEU A 322 -3.70 12.64 -11.20
N GLY A 323 -3.50 11.56 -11.96
CA GLY A 323 -3.17 11.65 -13.39
C GLY A 323 -1.67 11.67 -13.71
N ALA A 324 -0.78 11.26 -12.79
CA ALA A 324 0.64 11.07 -13.15
C ALA A 324 0.77 10.08 -14.31
N SER A 325 1.63 10.38 -15.29
CA SER A 325 1.82 9.50 -16.44
C SER A 325 2.67 8.30 -16.11
N SER A 326 3.63 8.50 -15.21
CA SER A 326 4.45 7.41 -14.70
C SER A 326 5.05 7.75 -13.34
N VAL A 327 5.37 6.69 -12.61
CA VAL A 327 6.10 6.73 -11.35
C VAL A 327 7.34 5.85 -11.49
N THR A 328 8.47 6.33 -10.98
CA THR A 328 9.71 5.57 -10.85
C THR A 328 10.16 5.55 -9.39
N PRO A 329 10.40 4.37 -8.81
CA PRO A 329 11.09 4.28 -7.52
C PRO A 329 12.51 4.85 -7.64
N LEU A 330 12.81 5.90 -6.87
CA LEU A 330 14.13 6.51 -6.84
C LEU A 330 14.98 5.86 -5.75
N LEU A 331 16.11 5.28 -6.15
CA LEU A 331 17.11 4.73 -5.25
C LEU A 331 18.10 5.81 -4.86
N SER A 332 18.41 5.91 -3.57
CA SER A 332 19.26 6.94 -2.97
C SER A 332 19.96 6.38 -1.74
N GLU A 333 20.89 7.13 -1.15
CA GLU A 333 21.61 6.71 0.06
C GLU A 333 20.66 6.27 1.18
N ARG A 334 19.53 6.99 1.35
CA ARG A 334 18.54 6.74 2.41
C ARG A 334 17.33 5.91 1.93
N CYS A 335 17.38 5.40 0.71
CA CYS A 335 16.41 4.45 0.14
C CYS A 335 17.12 3.57 -0.90
N PRO A 336 17.92 2.59 -0.46
CA PRO A 336 18.88 1.89 -1.33
C PRO A 336 18.25 0.82 -2.22
N SER A 337 17.03 0.35 -1.92
CA SER A 337 16.38 -0.70 -2.70
C SER A 337 14.87 -0.69 -2.58
N ILE A 338 14.24 -1.42 -3.51
CA ILE A 338 12.84 -1.80 -3.47
C ILE A 338 12.75 -3.27 -3.91
N SER A 339 12.06 -4.10 -3.12
CA SER A 339 11.93 -5.54 -3.41
C SER A 339 11.06 -5.79 -4.66
N GLU A 340 11.38 -6.80 -5.47
CA GLU A 340 10.58 -7.20 -6.65
C GLU A 340 9.12 -7.52 -6.31
N ASN A 341 8.86 -8.22 -5.20
CA ASN A 341 7.50 -8.51 -4.73
C ASN A 341 6.66 -7.23 -4.51
N ARG A 342 7.32 -6.11 -4.19
CA ARG A 342 6.67 -4.82 -4.02
C ARG A 342 6.32 -4.20 -5.37
N VAL A 343 7.15 -4.38 -6.40
CA VAL A 343 6.85 -3.92 -7.77
C VAL A 343 5.56 -4.57 -8.29
N ASP A 344 5.46 -5.91 -8.24
CA ASP A 344 4.25 -6.66 -8.63
C ASP A 344 2.99 -6.20 -7.88
N ARG A 345 3.15 -5.81 -6.60
CA ARG A 345 2.07 -5.29 -5.76
C ARG A 345 1.63 -3.91 -6.25
N LEU A 346 2.58 -3.03 -6.56
CA LEU A 346 2.30 -1.68 -7.03
C LEU A 346 1.61 -1.69 -8.40
N GLU A 347 1.97 -2.59 -9.31
CA GLU A 347 1.27 -2.75 -10.60
C GLU A 347 -0.22 -3.09 -10.40
N ARG A 348 -0.53 -3.98 -9.45
CA ARG A 348 -1.93 -4.29 -9.11
C ARG A 348 -2.67 -3.09 -8.50
N VAL A 349 -1.98 -2.29 -7.68
CA VAL A 349 -2.53 -1.03 -7.14
C VAL A 349 -2.85 -0.05 -8.26
N ILE A 350 -1.95 0.09 -9.25
CA ILE A 350 -2.17 0.95 -10.43
C ILE A 350 -3.39 0.50 -11.21
N LEU A 351 -3.52 -0.80 -11.49
CA LEU A 351 -4.66 -1.34 -12.24
C LEU A 351 -5.98 -1.11 -11.50
N ALA A 352 -6.00 -1.35 -10.18
CA ALA A 352 -7.16 -1.13 -9.34
C ALA A 352 -7.55 0.36 -9.28
N ALA A 353 -6.58 1.25 -9.07
CA ALA A 353 -6.78 2.69 -9.05
C ALA A 353 -7.26 3.21 -10.42
N SER A 354 -6.68 2.74 -11.52
CA SER A 354 -7.08 3.13 -12.89
C SER A 354 -8.54 2.78 -13.18
N LYS A 355 -9.01 1.60 -12.73
CA LYS A 355 -10.42 1.22 -12.80
C LYS A 355 -11.31 2.15 -11.98
N GLN A 356 -10.90 2.46 -10.74
CA GLN A 356 -11.69 3.26 -9.81
C GLN A 356 -11.82 4.72 -10.28
N CYS A 357 -10.72 5.33 -10.70
CA CYS A 357 -10.69 6.72 -11.18
C CYS A 357 -11.11 6.86 -12.64
N GLN A 358 -11.51 5.76 -13.29
CA GLN A 358 -11.96 5.69 -14.67
C GLN A 358 -10.93 6.20 -15.71
N ARG A 359 -9.65 6.08 -15.41
CA ARG A 359 -8.59 6.36 -16.38
C ARG A 359 -8.53 5.29 -17.47
N LEU A 360 -8.24 5.70 -18.71
CA LEU A 360 -8.16 4.80 -19.87
C LEU A 360 -6.72 4.42 -20.26
N HIS A 361 -5.76 5.26 -19.87
CA HIS A 361 -4.34 5.01 -20.00
C HIS A 361 -3.78 4.72 -18.63
N GLU A 362 -3.26 3.52 -18.41
CA GLU A 362 -2.64 3.17 -17.14
C GLU A 362 -1.42 4.04 -16.87
N MET A 363 -1.20 4.37 -15.59
CA MET A 363 0.06 4.97 -15.18
C MET A 363 1.17 3.93 -15.32
N VAL A 364 2.28 4.28 -15.95
CA VAL A 364 3.39 3.34 -16.11
C VAL A 364 4.26 3.34 -14.84
N LEU A 365 4.43 2.18 -14.21
CA LEU A 365 5.48 1.97 -13.21
C LEU A 365 6.78 1.65 -13.93
N LYS A 366 7.76 2.54 -13.85
CA LYS A 366 9.08 2.30 -14.44
C LYS A 366 9.98 1.53 -13.47
N PRO A 367 10.99 0.78 -13.97
CA PRO A 367 11.99 0.14 -13.13
C PRO A 367 12.69 1.13 -12.20
N PRO A 368 13.13 0.70 -11.00
CA PRO A 368 13.89 1.55 -10.10
C PRO A 368 15.13 2.13 -10.77
N ILE A 369 15.48 3.36 -10.42
CA ILE A 369 16.66 4.06 -10.95
C ILE A 369 17.51 4.62 -9.81
N GLU A 370 18.82 4.58 -9.96
CA GLU A 370 19.76 5.23 -9.04
C GLU A 370 19.73 6.75 -9.25
N ILE A 371 19.95 7.50 -8.17
CA ILE A 371 19.92 8.97 -8.22
C ILE A 371 20.97 9.56 -9.17
N ASP A 372 22.11 8.89 -9.34
CA ASP A 372 23.17 9.35 -10.24
C ASP A 372 22.73 9.35 -11.71
N ASP A 373 21.88 8.40 -12.10
CA ASP A 373 21.33 8.29 -13.46
C ASP A 373 20.20 9.31 -13.73
N LEU A 374 19.65 9.92 -12.67
CA LEU A 374 18.57 10.91 -12.79
C LEU A 374 19.06 12.21 -13.44
N SER A 375 20.34 12.55 -13.28
CA SER A 375 20.96 13.78 -13.81
C SER A 375 20.74 13.96 -15.31
N HIS A 376 20.90 12.89 -16.10
CA HIS A 376 20.70 12.90 -17.54
C HIS A 376 19.23 13.16 -17.92
N LEU A 377 18.28 12.64 -17.15
CA LEU A 377 16.85 12.85 -17.38
C LEU A 377 16.43 14.28 -17.04
N ILE A 378 17.00 14.85 -15.98
CA ILE A 378 16.79 16.25 -15.59
C ILE A 378 17.27 17.17 -16.71
N ALA A 379 18.49 16.97 -17.21
CA ALA A 379 19.09 17.81 -18.25
C ALA A 379 18.31 17.81 -19.58
N GLN A 380 17.58 16.72 -19.87
CA GLN A 380 16.74 16.60 -21.06
C GLN A 380 15.32 17.12 -20.86
N SER A 381 14.90 17.34 -19.62
CA SER A 381 13.57 17.85 -19.32
C SER A 381 13.54 19.37 -19.43
N LYS A 382 12.45 19.90 -20.00
CA LYS A 382 12.18 21.34 -19.97
C LYS A 382 11.89 21.85 -18.56
N LEU A 383 11.33 20.98 -17.71
CA LEU A 383 10.94 21.31 -16.35
C LEU A 383 11.18 20.10 -15.44
N ALA A 384 11.98 20.30 -14.40
CA ALA A 384 12.20 19.32 -13.34
C ALA A 384 12.07 20.03 -12.00
N LEU A 385 11.16 19.56 -11.15
CA LEU A 385 10.85 20.16 -9.85
C LEU A 385 11.34 19.25 -8.75
N LEU A 386 12.33 19.73 -7.99
CA LEU A 386 12.88 19.05 -6.83
C LEU A 386 12.20 19.57 -5.57
N ALA A 387 11.43 18.73 -4.87
CA ALA A 387 10.89 19.11 -3.57
C ALA A 387 12.03 19.17 -2.55
N ALA A 388 12.35 20.38 -2.06
CA ALA A 388 13.43 20.62 -1.13
C ALA A 388 12.99 21.54 0.01
N ALA A 389 13.44 21.24 1.22
CA ALA A 389 13.19 22.11 2.37
C ALA A 389 13.79 23.50 2.15
N LYS A 390 13.10 24.54 2.61
CA LYS A 390 13.52 25.96 2.52
C LYS A 390 13.67 26.53 1.09
N ALA A 391 13.27 25.80 0.06
CA ALA A 391 13.21 26.33 -1.29
C ALA A 391 12.05 27.31 -1.50
N ALA A 392 12.08 28.06 -2.61
CA ALA A 392 11.03 29.01 -2.95
C ALA A 392 9.66 28.31 -3.12
N PRO A 393 8.54 28.96 -2.75
CA PRO A 393 7.21 28.36 -2.92
C PRO A 393 6.97 27.90 -4.36
N VAL A 394 6.44 26.68 -4.52
CA VAL A 394 6.24 26.05 -5.83
C VAL A 394 5.52 26.94 -6.84
N LEU A 395 4.47 27.67 -6.42
CA LEU A 395 3.74 28.57 -7.31
C LEU A 395 4.61 29.69 -7.87
N GLY A 396 5.56 30.23 -7.09
CA GLY A 396 6.49 31.25 -7.57
C GLY A 396 7.44 30.71 -8.65
N ALA A 397 7.94 29.48 -8.47
CA ALA A 397 8.76 28.80 -9.47
C ALA A 397 7.97 28.52 -10.77
N LEU A 398 6.72 28.06 -10.64
CA LEU A 398 5.85 27.79 -11.79
C LEU A 398 5.47 29.06 -12.57
N THR A 399 5.22 30.19 -11.89
CA THR A 399 4.89 31.46 -12.58
C THR A 399 6.02 32.02 -13.42
N SER A 400 7.27 31.62 -13.14
CA SER A 400 8.44 32.04 -13.91
C SER A 400 8.74 31.13 -15.10
N SER A 401 8.00 30.03 -15.23
CA SER A 401 8.21 28.99 -16.25
C SER A 401 7.32 29.21 -17.47
N SER A 402 7.73 28.70 -18.62
CA SER A 402 6.90 28.64 -19.84
C SER A 402 5.68 27.72 -19.63
N GLN A 403 4.72 27.83 -20.56
CA GLN A 403 3.54 26.98 -20.61
C GLN A 403 3.93 25.50 -20.86
N GLU A 404 4.23 24.76 -19.79
CA GLU A 404 4.62 23.35 -19.88
C GLU A 404 3.47 22.44 -19.45
N THR A 405 3.21 21.42 -20.27
CA THR A 405 2.27 20.35 -19.92
C THR A 405 2.98 19.08 -19.48
N SER A 406 4.32 19.06 -19.48
CA SER A 406 5.10 17.88 -19.13
C SER A 406 6.32 18.24 -18.32
N GLY A 407 6.74 17.35 -17.43
CA GLY A 407 7.93 17.56 -16.63
C GLY A 407 8.17 16.45 -15.61
N LEU A 408 9.23 16.65 -14.82
CA LEU A 408 9.65 15.73 -13.78
C LEU A 408 9.31 16.30 -12.40
N ILE A 409 8.81 15.44 -11.52
CA ILE A 409 8.64 15.70 -10.10
C ILE A 409 9.62 14.79 -9.36
N ILE A 410 10.41 15.34 -8.45
CA ILE A 410 11.44 14.60 -7.73
C ILE A 410 11.22 14.78 -6.23
N ILE A 411 10.96 13.68 -5.53
CA ILE A 411 10.65 13.62 -4.10
C ILE A 411 11.65 12.71 -3.38
N GLY A 412 12.26 13.21 -2.31
CA GLY A 412 13.22 12.47 -1.51
C GLY A 412 12.60 11.35 -0.67
N PRO A 413 13.45 10.47 -0.11
CA PRO A 413 13.02 9.42 0.81
C PRO A 413 12.62 9.97 2.19
N GLU A 414 12.19 9.10 3.11
CA GLU A 414 11.81 9.49 4.49
C GLU A 414 12.95 10.23 5.23
N GLY A 415 14.19 9.86 4.89
CA GLY A 415 15.39 10.50 5.40
C GLY A 415 15.77 11.81 4.72
N ASP A 416 15.04 12.26 3.70
CA ASP A 416 15.38 13.36 2.78
C ASP A 416 16.66 13.07 1.95
N PHE A 417 16.92 13.89 0.93
CA PHE A 417 18.17 13.82 0.17
C PHE A 417 19.37 14.32 1.00
N SER A 418 20.56 13.87 0.66
CA SER A 418 21.81 14.48 1.09
C SER A 418 22.04 15.82 0.38
N GLU A 419 22.87 16.69 0.96
CA GLU A 419 23.24 17.96 0.30
C GLU A 419 23.92 17.71 -1.06
N LYS A 420 24.73 16.65 -1.16
CA LYS A 420 25.39 16.25 -2.41
C LYS A 420 24.38 15.88 -3.49
N GLU A 421 23.37 15.08 -3.15
CA GLU A 421 22.31 14.68 -4.09
C GLU A 421 21.50 15.89 -4.55
N VAL A 422 21.15 16.80 -3.64
CA VAL A 422 20.44 18.05 -3.98
C VAL A 422 21.28 18.91 -4.92
N SER A 423 22.56 19.14 -4.60
CA SER A 423 23.47 19.91 -5.46
C SER A 423 23.59 19.30 -6.85
N MET A 424 23.77 17.99 -6.96
CA MET A 424 23.87 17.28 -8.23
C MET A 424 22.61 17.47 -9.09
N MET A 425 21.41 17.36 -8.51
CA MET A 425 20.17 17.56 -9.25
C MET A 425 19.96 19.01 -9.69
N ILE A 426 20.34 19.98 -8.84
CA ILE A 426 20.27 21.41 -9.20
C ILE A 426 21.26 21.74 -10.32
N GLU A 427 22.49 21.23 -10.25
CA GLU A 427 23.51 21.38 -11.30
C GLU A 427 23.07 20.75 -12.63
N ALA A 428 22.31 19.65 -12.57
CA ALA A 428 21.70 19.03 -13.74
C ALA A 428 20.51 19.83 -14.34
N GLY A 429 20.02 20.87 -13.66
CA GLY A 429 18.94 21.74 -14.13
C GLY A 429 17.61 21.63 -13.37
N ALA A 430 17.56 20.93 -12.23
CA ALA A 430 16.34 20.86 -11.43
C ALA A 430 16.07 22.18 -10.69
N THR A 431 14.81 22.60 -10.69
CA THR A 431 14.34 23.75 -9.91
C THR A 431 13.88 23.27 -8.53
N ALA A 432 14.59 23.68 -7.48
CA ALA A 432 14.18 23.40 -6.10
C ALA A 432 12.90 24.18 -5.72
N VAL A 433 11.91 23.50 -5.16
CA VAL A 433 10.62 24.07 -4.76
C VAL A 433 10.18 23.65 -3.36
N GLY A 434 9.58 24.59 -2.64
CA GLY A 434 8.99 24.40 -1.33
C GLY A 434 7.48 24.16 -1.39
N LEU A 435 6.99 23.23 -0.57
CA LEU A 435 5.58 22.78 -0.52
C LEU A 435 4.83 23.33 0.70
N GLY A 436 5.22 24.52 1.16
CA GLY A 436 4.65 25.18 2.32
C GLY A 436 5.54 25.14 3.57
N PRO A 437 5.04 25.63 4.72
CA PRO A 437 5.85 25.84 5.92
C PRO A 437 6.06 24.58 6.77
N HIS A 438 5.34 23.49 6.49
CA HIS A 438 5.38 22.26 7.30
C HIS A 438 6.20 21.17 6.62
N ARG A 439 6.80 20.31 7.45
CA ARG A 439 7.48 19.10 6.96
C ARG A 439 6.43 18.08 6.52
N LEU A 440 6.39 17.79 5.23
CA LEU A 440 5.51 16.78 4.66
C LEU A 440 6.22 15.43 4.62
N ARG A 441 5.45 14.34 4.77
CA ARG A 441 5.94 12.98 4.51
C ARG A 441 6.08 12.75 3.00
N VAL A 442 6.84 11.72 2.60
CA VAL A 442 7.12 11.39 1.19
C VAL A 442 5.84 11.33 0.35
N GLU A 443 4.85 10.56 0.77
CA GLU A 443 3.57 10.39 0.08
C GLU A 443 2.76 11.68 0.04
N THR A 444 2.79 12.48 1.11
CA THR A 444 2.07 13.75 1.18
C THR A 444 2.71 14.80 0.28
N ALA A 445 4.04 14.89 0.27
CA ALA A 445 4.80 15.80 -0.59
C ALA A 445 4.58 15.46 -2.07
N THR A 446 4.59 14.17 -2.41
CA THR A 446 4.34 13.68 -3.76
C THR A 446 2.98 14.13 -4.28
N ILE A 447 1.92 13.90 -3.51
CA ILE A 447 0.54 14.24 -3.89
C ILE A 447 0.35 15.76 -3.93
N ALA A 448 0.89 16.49 -2.95
CA ALA A 448 0.78 17.95 -2.92
C ALA A 448 1.41 18.58 -4.16
N LEU A 449 2.62 18.15 -4.53
CA LEU A 449 3.30 18.67 -5.71
C LEU A 449 2.61 18.23 -7.00
N LEU A 450 2.25 16.94 -7.11
CA LEU A 450 1.54 16.42 -8.29
C LEU A 450 0.21 17.13 -8.51
N ALA A 451 -0.63 17.25 -7.48
CA ALA A 451 -1.90 17.96 -7.58
C ALA A 451 -1.69 19.42 -7.99
N THR A 452 -0.68 20.09 -7.44
CA THR A 452 -0.34 21.48 -7.80
C THR A 452 0.01 21.60 -9.28
N VAL A 453 0.90 20.76 -9.79
CA VAL A 453 1.33 20.87 -11.20
C VAL A 453 0.27 20.40 -12.18
N MET A 454 -0.58 19.45 -11.79
CA MET A 454 -1.73 19.01 -12.59
C MET A 454 -2.74 20.14 -12.74
N LEU A 455 -3.12 20.80 -11.64
CA LEU A 455 -4.03 21.95 -11.67
C LEU A 455 -3.42 23.15 -12.40
N TRP A 456 -2.13 23.40 -12.22
CA TRP A 456 -1.42 24.42 -12.98
C TRP A 456 -1.46 24.12 -14.48
N SER A 457 -1.06 22.91 -14.90
CA SER A 457 -1.08 22.48 -16.30
C SER A 457 -2.48 22.54 -16.92
N ASP A 458 -3.52 22.28 -16.14
CA ASP A 458 -4.91 22.36 -16.58
C ASP A 458 -5.37 23.81 -16.77
N SER A 459 -5.02 24.70 -15.84
CA SER A 459 -5.30 26.15 -15.96
C SER A 459 -4.68 26.75 -17.24
N GLN A 460 -3.54 26.19 -17.64
CA GLN A 460 -2.80 26.56 -18.83
C GLN A 460 -3.45 26.12 -20.16
N ARG A 461 -4.44 25.23 -20.13
CA ARG A 461 -5.19 24.84 -21.35
C ARG A 461 -6.30 25.83 -21.69
N SER A 462 -6.82 26.54 -20.71
CA SER A 462 -7.93 27.49 -20.90
C SER A 462 -7.51 28.79 -21.58
N SER A 463 -6.21 29.06 -21.69
CA SER A 463 -5.66 30.27 -22.34
C SER A 463 -5.41 30.12 -23.85
N VAL A 464 -5.73 28.96 -24.44
CA VAL A 464 -5.48 28.65 -25.88
C VAL A 464 -6.79 28.55 -26.69
N CYS A 465 -7.94 28.96 -26.13
CA CYS A 465 -9.21 29.04 -26.86
C CYS A 465 -9.56 30.46 -27.30
#